data_AF-A0A151KYH6-F1
#
_entry.id   AF-A0A151KYH6-F1
#
_cell.length_a   1.000
_cell.length_b   1.000
_cell.length_c   1.000
_cell.angle_alpha   90.00
_cell.angle_beta   90.00
_cell.angle_gamma   90.00
#
_symmetry.space_group_name_H-M   'P 1'
#
loop_
_entity.id
_entity.type
_entity.pdbx_description
1 polymer ?
#
loop_
_entity_poly.entity_id
_entity_poly.type
_entity_poly.pdbx_seq_one_letter_code
_entity_poly.pdbx_strand_id
1 'polypeptide(L)'
;MTETIDIPQCIQSLQTAVESNMPKAALMSIVTELSNAWNRECDESDKLMDTLERRDLEVRQLKRACTDLELKEKIWREQAAAQSKAASRTENLYRNLKVDYDLAKKALEKESRALEVEQENHKRTKAQVKRNKESAEKYQTRARSLEKAANELREEKRRVERRAIELGRERQQLINELATFKMLTVWAENGEALLMLPNMLSIQIEGQKKISKAYTLLYTDSHGIWRQAAIGADHKVSFSKFAYCDGVDKEVTDTANKVLLKPSEAAQKIAQRWLYKVNVVQNTRVTEEDLDIRNVADYLREIGELQESA
;
A
#
# COMPACT_ATOMS: atom_id res chain seq x y z
N MET A 1 -95.84 84.55 -12.96
CA MET A 1 -97.27 84.79 -13.21
C MET A 1 -97.41 86.27 -13.49
N THR A 2 -97.13 86.64 -14.72
CA THR A 2 -97.18 87.99 -15.27
C THR A 2 -98.43 88.00 -16.14
N GLU A 3 -99.38 88.90 -15.88
CA GLU A 3 -100.59 89.05 -16.68
C GLU A 3 -100.19 89.35 -18.13
N THR A 4 -100.36 88.35 -19.00
CA THR A 4 -100.20 88.46 -20.44
C THR A 4 -101.32 89.33 -20.99
N ILE A 5 -100.99 90.57 -21.31
CA ILE A 5 -101.85 91.48 -22.07
C ILE A 5 -101.79 91.01 -23.53
N ASP A 6 -102.92 90.53 -24.06
CA ASP A 6 -103.04 90.03 -25.43
C ASP A 6 -102.97 91.21 -26.41
N ILE A 7 -101.79 91.43 -27.00
CA ILE A 7 -101.51 92.51 -27.97
C ILE A 7 -102.56 92.54 -29.09
N PRO A 8 -102.93 91.41 -29.73
CA PRO A 8 -104.09 91.34 -30.62
C PRO A 8 -105.38 91.95 -30.05
N GLN A 9 -105.70 91.68 -28.79
CA GLN A 9 -106.92 92.14 -28.11
C GLN A 9 -106.89 93.65 -27.80
N CYS A 10 -105.71 94.21 -27.49
CA CYS A 10 -105.52 95.65 -27.34
C CYS A 10 -105.58 96.40 -28.69
N ILE A 11 -105.07 95.83 -29.79
CA ILE A 11 -105.22 96.41 -31.15
C ILE A 11 -106.71 96.49 -31.53
N GLN A 12 -107.47 95.42 -31.23
CA GLN A 12 -108.90 95.35 -31.49
C GLN A 12 -109.69 96.38 -30.66
N SER A 13 -109.29 96.59 -29.41
CA SER A 13 -109.86 97.61 -28.52
C SER A 13 -109.60 99.03 -29.02
N LEU A 14 -108.43 99.28 -29.62
CA LEU A 14 -108.07 100.56 -30.24
C LEU A 14 -108.88 100.84 -31.51
N GLN A 15 -109.07 99.85 -32.38
CA GLN A 15 -109.94 99.97 -33.56
C GLN A 15 -111.38 100.34 -33.15
N THR A 16 -111.91 99.63 -32.14
CA THR A 16 -113.27 99.87 -31.63
C THR A 16 -113.40 101.27 -31.02
N ALA A 17 -112.39 101.75 -30.28
CA ALA A 17 -112.39 103.08 -29.67
C ALA A 17 -112.29 104.22 -30.68
N VAL A 18 -111.58 104.04 -31.80
CA VAL A 18 -111.51 105.02 -32.90
C VAL A 18 -112.85 105.14 -33.62
N GLU A 19 -113.53 104.01 -33.90
CA GLU A 19 -114.84 103.99 -34.57
C GLU A 19 -115.96 104.63 -33.73
N SER A 20 -115.79 104.63 -32.40
CA SER A 20 -116.80 105.10 -31.44
C SER A 20 -116.75 106.61 -31.12
N ASN A 21 -115.87 107.40 -31.78
CA ASN A 21 -115.62 108.82 -31.45
C ASN A 21 -115.30 109.05 -29.96
N MET A 22 -114.58 108.12 -29.33
CA MET A 22 -114.22 108.24 -27.91
C MET A 22 -113.28 109.43 -27.66
N PRO A 23 -113.40 110.09 -26.50
CA PRO A 23 -112.54 111.22 -26.15
C PRO A 23 -111.06 110.82 -26.17
N LYS A 24 -110.21 111.71 -26.71
CA LYS A 24 -108.76 111.50 -26.96
C LYS A 24 -107.98 110.86 -25.80
N ALA A 25 -108.41 111.08 -24.56
CA ALA A 25 -107.82 110.47 -23.37
C ALA A 25 -107.93 108.93 -23.35
N ALA A 26 -109.05 108.35 -23.80
CA ALA A 26 -109.25 106.90 -23.80
C ALA A 26 -108.38 106.19 -24.85
N LEU A 27 -108.25 106.78 -26.05
CA LEU A 27 -107.36 106.26 -27.10
C LEU A 27 -105.89 106.27 -26.68
N MET A 28 -105.44 107.33 -26.01
CA MET A 28 -104.08 107.42 -25.49
C MET A 28 -103.80 106.33 -24.44
N SER A 29 -104.79 105.96 -23.62
CA SER A 29 -104.64 104.87 -22.63
C SER A 29 -104.32 103.54 -23.30
N ILE A 30 -105.08 103.16 -24.34
CA ILE A 30 -104.87 101.89 -25.05
C ILE A 30 -103.54 101.88 -25.81
N VAL A 31 -103.14 103.00 -26.44
CA VAL A 31 -101.81 103.13 -27.07
C VAL A 31 -100.68 102.97 -26.04
N THR A 32 -100.87 103.49 -24.83
CA THR A 32 -99.89 103.36 -23.74
C THR A 32 -99.77 101.91 -23.26
N GLU A 33 -100.89 101.20 -23.16
CA GLU A 33 -100.91 99.77 -22.82
C GLU A 33 -100.22 98.90 -23.89
N LEU A 34 -100.48 99.14 -25.17
CA LEU A 34 -99.79 98.44 -26.27
C LEU A 34 -98.30 98.73 -26.29
N SER A 35 -97.90 99.99 -26.09
CA SER A 35 -96.49 100.37 -26.02
C SER A 35 -95.79 99.68 -24.86
N ASN A 36 -96.45 99.59 -23.70
CA ASN A 36 -95.93 98.87 -22.54
C ASN A 36 -95.83 97.36 -22.79
N ALA A 37 -96.78 96.76 -23.49
CA ALA A 37 -96.75 95.33 -23.84
C ALA A 37 -95.62 95.03 -24.84
N TRP A 38 -95.46 95.85 -25.88
CA TRP A 38 -94.38 95.72 -26.85
C TRP A 38 -93.00 95.89 -26.21
N ASN A 39 -92.82 96.91 -25.37
CA ASN A 39 -91.56 97.11 -24.65
C ASN A 39 -91.22 95.93 -23.74
N ARG A 40 -92.22 95.29 -23.11
CA ARG A 40 -92.00 94.06 -22.32
C ARG A 40 -91.57 92.87 -23.18
N GLU A 41 -92.17 92.68 -24.36
CA GLU A 41 -91.73 91.61 -25.27
C GLU A 41 -90.31 91.86 -25.79
N CYS A 42 -89.95 93.09 -26.11
CA CYS A 42 -88.57 93.44 -26.45
C CYS A 42 -87.62 93.13 -25.29
N ASP A 43 -87.94 93.55 -24.06
CA ASP A 43 -87.14 93.27 -22.87
C ASP A 43 -86.99 91.75 -22.60
N GLU A 44 -88.04 90.96 -22.85
CA GLU A 44 -88.01 89.50 -22.69
C GLU A 44 -87.20 88.82 -23.79
N SER A 45 -87.34 89.27 -25.04
CA SER A 45 -86.53 88.80 -26.17
C SER A 45 -85.05 89.08 -25.95
N ASP A 46 -84.70 90.29 -25.50
CA ASP A 46 -83.31 90.67 -25.20
C ASP A 46 -82.74 89.81 -24.05
N LYS A 47 -83.51 89.57 -22.99
CA LYS A 47 -83.11 88.66 -21.89
C LYS A 47 -82.90 87.22 -22.36
N LEU A 48 -83.72 86.73 -23.28
CA LEU A 48 -83.57 85.37 -23.84
C LEU A 48 -82.32 85.29 -24.72
N MET A 49 -82.04 86.32 -25.52
CA MET A 49 -80.81 86.41 -26.31
C MET A 49 -79.56 86.43 -25.42
N ASP A 50 -79.53 87.26 -24.38
CA ASP A 50 -78.44 87.29 -23.39
C ASP A 50 -78.24 85.92 -22.73
N THR A 51 -79.33 85.22 -22.41
CA THR A 51 -79.29 83.89 -21.81
C THR A 51 -78.73 82.85 -22.78
N LEU A 52 -79.11 82.93 -24.06
CA LEU A 52 -78.63 82.03 -25.10
C LEU A 52 -77.14 82.23 -25.34
N GLU A 53 -76.68 83.47 -25.48
CA GLU A 53 -75.25 83.80 -25.63
C GLU A 53 -74.42 83.30 -24.44
N ARG A 54 -74.94 83.48 -23.22
CA ARG A 54 -74.30 82.97 -21.99
C ARG A 54 -74.17 81.44 -22.00
N ARG A 55 -75.23 80.73 -22.38
CA ARG A 55 -75.21 79.25 -22.47
C ARG A 55 -74.29 78.76 -23.58
N ASP A 56 -74.24 79.47 -24.69
CA ASP A 56 -73.36 79.16 -25.81
C ASP A 56 -71.88 79.29 -25.40
N LEU A 57 -71.57 80.32 -24.62
CA LEU A 57 -70.25 80.50 -24.02
C LEU A 57 -69.91 79.38 -23.02
N GLU A 58 -70.84 79.02 -22.12
CA GLU A 58 -70.66 77.90 -21.18
C GLU A 58 -70.39 76.57 -21.91
N VAL A 59 -71.13 76.27 -22.99
CA VAL A 59 -70.90 75.06 -23.78
C VAL A 59 -69.52 75.05 -24.43
N ARG A 60 -69.06 76.19 -24.98
CA ARG A 60 -67.71 76.30 -25.54
C ARG A 60 -66.63 76.12 -24.48
N GLN A 61 -66.83 76.68 -23.28
CA GLN A 61 -65.91 76.52 -22.15
C GLN A 61 -65.84 75.06 -21.67
N LEU A 62 -67.00 74.41 -21.53
CA LEU A 62 -67.08 73.00 -21.14
C LEU A 62 -66.44 72.08 -22.18
N LYS A 63 -66.65 72.33 -23.47
CA LYS A 63 -65.99 71.56 -24.54
C LYS A 63 -64.47 71.64 -24.45
N ARG A 64 -63.90 72.83 -24.20
CA ARG A 64 -62.46 73.00 -23.99
C ARG A 64 -61.97 72.28 -22.73
N ALA A 65 -62.72 72.38 -21.64
CA ALA A 65 -62.37 71.69 -20.40
C ALA A 65 -62.38 70.16 -20.57
N CYS A 66 -63.36 69.61 -21.30
CA CYS A 66 -63.40 68.18 -21.62
C CYS A 66 -62.18 67.72 -22.42
N THR A 67 -61.80 68.45 -23.48
CA THR A 67 -60.61 68.09 -24.27
C THR A 67 -59.31 68.16 -23.47
N ASP A 68 -59.18 69.15 -22.58
CA ASP A 68 -58.01 69.28 -21.71
C ASP A 68 -57.94 68.14 -20.68
N LEU A 69 -59.09 67.71 -20.15
CA LEU A 69 -59.16 66.58 -19.22
C LEU A 69 -58.83 65.25 -19.90
N GLU A 70 -59.35 65.01 -21.11
CA GLU A 70 -59.01 63.82 -21.91
C GLU A 70 -57.51 63.74 -22.21
N LEU A 71 -56.88 64.87 -22.56
CA LEU A 71 -55.45 64.93 -22.79
C LEU A 71 -54.65 64.63 -21.52
N LYS A 72 -55.04 65.23 -20.38
CA LYS A 72 -54.40 64.98 -19.08
C LYS A 72 -54.54 63.52 -18.65
N GLU A 73 -55.72 62.94 -18.83
CA GLU A 73 -55.95 61.52 -18.52
C GLU A 73 -55.04 60.62 -19.35
N LYS A 74 -54.92 60.89 -20.66
CA LYS A 74 -54.02 60.14 -21.53
C LYS A 74 -52.56 60.20 -21.05
N ILE A 75 -52.07 61.39 -20.72
CA ILE A 75 -50.70 61.59 -20.21
C ILE A 75 -50.49 60.83 -18.90
N TRP A 76 -51.46 60.89 -17.97
CA TRP A 76 -51.37 60.17 -16.70
C TRP A 76 -51.35 58.65 -16.88
N ARG A 77 -52.18 58.11 -17.78
CA ARG A 77 -52.18 56.67 -18.11
C ARG A 77 -50.83 56.24 -18.71
N GLU A 78 -50.28 57.03 -19.63
CA GLU A 78 -48.97 56.75 -20.23
C GLU A 78 -47.83 56.80 -19.20
N GLN A 79 -47.86 57.79 -18.29
CA GLN A 79 -46.87 57.92 -17.22
C GLN A 79 -46.96 56.77 -16.21
N ALA A 80 -48.16 56.35 -15.82
CA ALA A 80 -48.37 55.20 -14.94
C ALA A 80 -47.86 53.89 -15.58
N ALA A 81 -48.13 53.68 -16.88
CA ALA A 81 -47.63 52.53 -17.62
C ALA A 81 -46.09 52.52 -17.73
N ALA A 82 -45.47 53.68 -17.94
CA ALA A 82 -44.02 53.82 -17.98
C ALA A 82 -43.37 53.52 -16.61
N GLN A 83 -43.95 54.03 -15.52
CA GLN A 83 -43.48 53.76 -14.15
C GLN A 83 -43.61 52.28 -13.78
N SER A 84 -44.74 51.64 -14.12
CA SER A 84 -44.92 50.20 -13.91
C SER A 84 -43.88 49.36 -14.66
N LYS A 85 -43.60 49.71 -15.92
CA LYS A 85 -42.52 49.04 -16.69
C LYS A 85 -41.15 49.27 -16.08
N ALA A 86 -40.83 50.49 -15.62
CA ALA A 86 -39.57 50.77 -14.96
C ALA A 86 -39.41 49.97 -13.65
N ALA A 87 -40.45 49.91 -12.82
CA ALA A 87 -40.47 49.13 -11.59
C ALA A 87 -40.28 47.61 -11.84
N SER A 88 -40.92 47.07 -12.89
CA SER A 88 -40.73 45.66 -13.27
C SER A 88 -39.29 45.35 -13.72
N ARG A 89 -38.63 46.29 -14.40
CA ARG A 89 -37.24 46.14 -14.84
C ARG A 89 -36.27 46.17 -13.67
N THR A 90 -36.46 47.09 -12.73
CA THR A 90 -35.63 47.18 -11.52
C THR A 90 -35.81 45.97 -10.62
N GLU A 91 -37.05 45.47 -10.47
CA GLU A 91 -37.31 44.24 -9.72
C GLU A 91 -36.65 43.02 -10.36
N ASN A 92 -36.72 42.87 -11.68
CA ASN A 92 -36.04 41.80 -12.40
C ASN A 92 -34.51 41.89 -12.29
N LEU A 93 -33.93 43.09 -12.40
CA LEU A 93 -32.49 43.30 -12.19
C LEU A 93 -32.06 42.90 -10.78
N TYR A 94 -32.82 43.29 -9.76
CA TYR A 94 -32.53 42.91 -8.38
C TYR A 94 -32.61 41.39 -8.17
N ARG A 95 -33.62 40.73 -8.73
CA ARG A 95 -33.74 39.26 -8.67
C ARG A 95 -32.54 38.57 -9.31
N ASN A 96 -32.12 39.02 -10.50
CA ASN A 96 -30.96 38.45 -11.19
C ASN A 96 -29.67 38.66 -10.41
N LEU A 97 -29.42 39.88 -9.92
CA LEU A 97 -28.24 40.19 -9.09
C LEU A 97 -28.21 39.35 -7.81
N LYS A 98 -29.36 39.10 -7.19
CA LYS A 98 -29.45 38.24 -6.01
C LYS A 98 -29.09 36.79 -6.33
N VAL A 99 -29.58 36.27 -7.45
CA VAL A 99 -29.23 34.91 -7.92
C VAL A 99 -27.73 34.80 -8.21
N ASP A 100 -27.16 35.77 -8.93
CA ASP A 100 -25.73 35.79 -9.25
C ASP A 100 -24.88 35.89 -7.99
N TYR A 101 -25.28 36.73 -7.02
CA TYR A 101 -24.64 36.83 -5.72
C TYR A 101 -24.69 35.50 -4.94
N ASP A 102 -25.85 34.85 -4.88
CA ASP A 102 -26.02 33.58 -4.18
C ASP A 102 -25.19 32.45 -4.84
N LEU A 103 -25.09 32.45 -6.17
CA LEU A 103 -24.24 31.51 -6.92
C LEU A 103 -22.76 31.77 -6.67
N ALA A 104 -22.31 33.02 -6.74
CA ALA A 104 -20.93 33.40 -6.47
C ALA A 104 -20.54 33.08 -5.01
N LYS A 105 -21.43 33.33 -4.06
CA LYS A 105 -21.24 32.99 -2.64
C LYS A 105 -21.06 31.49 -2.45
N LYS A 106 -21.92 30.66 -3.05
CA LYS A 106 -21.79 29.20 -2.99
C LYS A 106 -20.50 28.69 -3.64
N ALA A 107 -20.08 29.29 -4.75
CA ALA A 107 -18.82 28.94 -5.40
C ALA A 107 -17.63 29.27 -4.50
N LEU A 108 -17.61 30.45 -3.90
CA LEU A 108 -16.57 30.88 -2.97
C LEU A 108 -16.50 30.00 -1.72
N GLU A 109 -17.65 29.64 -1.13
CA GLU A 109 -17.70 28.72 0.02
C GLU A 109 -17.14 27.34 -0.34
N LYS A 110 -17.41 26.85 -1.56
CA LYS A 110 -16.86 25.57 -2.05
C LYS A 110 -15.35 25.64 -2.24
N GLU A 111 -14.83 26.70 -2.84
CA GLU A 111 -13.39 26.89 -3.01
C GLU A 111 -12.68 27.06 -1.67
N SER A 112 -13.26 27.82 -0.74
CA SER A 112 -12.72 28.00 0.62
C SER A 112 -12.58 26.66 1.33
N ARG A 113 -13.60 25.79 1.27
CA ARG A 113 -13.53 24.44 1.84
C ARG A 113 -12.48 23.57 1.15
N ALA A 114 -12.36 23.64 -0.17
CA ALA A 114 -11.34 22.89 -0.91
C ALA A 114 -9.93 23.32 -0.49
N LEU A 115 -9.71 24.63 -0.31
CA LEU A 115 -8.44 25.19 0.13
C LEU A 115 -8.09 24.75 1.57
N GLU A 116 -9.06 24.75 2.48
CA GLU A 116 -8.87 24.25 3.85
C GLU A 116 -8.42 22.78 3.87
N VAL A 117 -9.06 21.93 3.06
CA VAL A 117 -8.70 20.52 2.92
C VAL A 117 -7.30 20.37 2.33
N GLU A 118 -6.94 21.16 1.32
CA GLU A 118 -5.60 21.14 0.72
C GLU A 118 -4.51 21.57 1.73
N GLN A 119 -4.77 22.61 2.52
CA GLN A 119 -3.86 23.04 3.58
C GLN A 119 -3.66 21.97 4.65
N GLU A 120 -4.72 21.27 5.05
CA GLU A 120 -4.61 20.17 6.02
C GLU A 120 -3.82 19.00 5.43
N ASN A 121 -4.11 18.61 4.18
CA ASN A 121 -3.37 17.57 3.48
C ASN A 121 -1.89 17.90 3.31
N HIS A 122 -1.56 19.16 3.03
CA HIS A 122 -0.17 19.60 2.94
C HIS A 122 0.55 19.51 4.30
N LYS A 123 -0.11 19.90 5.40
CA LYS A 123 0.43 19.74 6.77
C LYS A 123 0.68 18.26 7.11
N ARG A 124 -0.29 17.38 6.83
CA ARG A 124 -0.17 15.93 7.03
C ARG A 124 0.99 15.34 6.22
N THR A 125 1.11 15.73 4.95
CA THR A 125 2.19 15.28 4.06
C THR A 125 3.56 15.74 4.56
N LYS A 126 3.69 17.00 5.00
CA LYS A 126 4.95 17.53 5.57
C LYS A 126 5.38 16.75 6.82
N ALA A 127 4.43 16.42 7.70
CA ALA A 127 4.70 15.57 8.87
C ALA A 127 5.12 14.14 8.47
N GLN A 128 4.48 13.57 7.44
CA GLN A 128 4.85 12.26 6.91
C GLN A 128 6.27 12.25 6.33
N VAL A 129 6.63 13.26 5.53
CA VAL A 129 7.98 13.40 4.97
C VAL A 129 9.03 13.50 6.09
N LYS A 130 8.77 14.24 7.16
CA LYS A 130 9.67 14.33 8.31
C LYS A 130 9.88 12.96 8.97
N ARG A 131 8.81 12.22 9.26
CA ARG A 131 8.88 10.86 9.84
C ARG A 131 9.64 9.89 8.94
N ASN A 132 9.43 9.97 7.62
CA ASN A 132 10.13 9.13 6.66
C ASN A 132 11.65 9.44 6.63
N LYS A 133 12.04 10.70 6.70
CA LYS A 133 13.47 11.10 6.79
C LYS A 133 14.12 10.56 8.06
N GLU A 134 13.50 10.76 9.23
CA GLU A 134 14.01 10.23 10.51
C GLU A 134 14.12 8.70 10.50
N SER A 135 13.17 8.01 9.86
CA SER A 135 13.20 6.56 9.72
C SER A 135 14.33 6.11 8.79
N ALA A 136 14.53 6.80 7.66
CA ALA A 136 15.60 6.50 6.70
C ALA A 136 16.99 6.65 7.34
N GLU A 137 17.21 7.69 8.14
CA GLU A 137 18.46 7.89 8.89
C GLU A 137 18.71 6.73 9.86
N LYS A 138 17.69 6.32 10.63
CA LYS A 138 17.80 5.16 11.55
C LYS A 138 18.13 3.87 10.81
N TYR A 139 17.50 3.61 9.66
CA TYR A 139 17.80 2.45 8.84
C TYR A 139 19.22 2.49 8.27
N GLN A 140 19.70 3.67 7.85
CA GLN A 140 21.06 3.83 7.36
C GLN A 140 22.10 3.56 8.46
N THR A 141 21.89 4.06 9.67
CA THR A 141 22.78 3.78 10.81
C THR A 141 22.78 2.28 11.15
N ARG A 142 21.61 1.64 11.17
CA ARG A 142 21.48 0.20 11.42
C ARG A 142 22.12 -0.64 10.32
N ALA A 143 22.01 -0.24 9.06
CA ALA A 143 22.65 -0.95 7.95
C ALA A 143 24.17 -0.91 8.09
N ARG A 144 24.75 0.26 8.41
CA ARG A 144 26.20 0.40 8.65
C ARG A 144 26.69 -0.43 9.84
N SER A 145 25.93 -0.49 10.93
CA SER A 145 26.33 -1.31 12.09
C SER A 145 26.26 -2.80 11.80
N LEU A 146 25.24 -3.25 11.07
CA LEU A 146 25.12 -4.64 10.62
C LEU A 146 26.22 -5.04 9.65
N GLU A 147 26.60 -4.15 8.72
CA GLU A 147 27.70 -4.39 7.80
C GLU A 147 29.04 -4.55 8.53
N LYS A 148 29.29 -3.72 9.55
CA LYS A 148 30.47 -3.86 10.42
C LYS A 148 30.48 -5.19 11.16
N ALA A 149 29.37 -5.55 11.82
CA ALA A 149 29.24 -6.81 12.55
C ALA A 149 29.39 -8.04 11.64
N ALA A 150 28.87 -7.98 10.41
CA ALA A 150 29.01 -9.05 9.43
C ALA A 150 30.47 -9.24 8.99
N ASN A 151 31.24 -8.16 8.86
CA ASN A 151 32.66 -8.25 8.54
C ASN A 151 33.47 -8.81 9.72
N GLU A 152 33.20 -8.36 10.96
CA GLU A 152 33.84 -8.90 12.18
C GLU A 152 33.60 -10.41 12.30
N LEU A 153 32.37 -10.88 12.08
CA LEU A 153 32.03 -12.31 12.11
C LEU A 153 32.74 -13.12 11.00
N ARG A 154 32.94 -12.54 9.81
CA ARG A 154 33.70 -13.19 8.73
C ARG A 154 35.18 -13.34 9.09
N GLU A 155 35.76 -12.34 9.74
CA GLU A 155 37.15 -12.41 10.20
C GLU A 155 37.32 -13.43 11.32
N GLU A 156 36.39 -13.46 12.28
CA GLU A 156 36.37 -14.44 13.36
C GLU A 156 36.24 -15.87 12.81
N LYS A 157 35.30 -16.10 11.88
CA LYS A 157 35.16 -17.40 11.20
C LYS A 157 36.48 -17.85 10.56
N ARG A 158 37.15 -16.97 9.79
CA ARG A 158 38.44 -17.30 9.17
C ARG A 158 39.53 -17.59 10.19
N ARG A 159 39.49 -16.96 11.37
CA ARG A 159 40.44 -17.22 12.46
C ARG A 159 40.19 -18.61 13.07
N VAL A 160 38.92 -18.95 13.34
CA VAL A 160 38.53 -20.26 13.88
C VAL A 160 38.86 -21.38 12.90
N GLU A 161 38.57 -21.21 11.61
CA GLU A 161 38.90 -22.20 10.57
C GLU A 161 40.41 -22.49 10.50
N ARG A 162 41.25 -21.44 10.53
CA ARG A 162 42.71 -21.60 10.57
C ARG A 162 43.16 -22.36 11.81
N ARG A 163 42.62 -22.01 12.99
CA ARG A 163 42.96 -22.67 14.25
C ARG A 163 42.53 -24.15 14.26
N ALA A 164 41.37 -24.47 13.69
CA ALA A 164 40.90 -25.84 13.57
C ALA A 164 41.83 -26.69 12.68
N ILE A 165 42.30 -26.13 11.56
CA ILE A 165 43.26 -26.81 10.67
C ILE A 165 44.59 -27.04 11.40
N GLU A 166 45.10 -26.04 12.14
CA GLU A 166 46.32 -26.19 12.94
C GLU A 166 46.18 -27.30 13.98
N LEU A 167 45.09 -27.29 14.77
CA LEU A 167 44.82 -28.32 15.77
C LEU A 167 44.68 -29.71 15.15
N GLY A 168 44.05 -29.82 13.97
CA GLY A 168 43.96 -31.08 13.23
C GLY A 168 45.34 -31.62 12.83
N ARG A 169 46.26 -30.74 12.42
CA ARG A 169 47.65 -31.12 12.09
C ARG A 169 48.45 -31.51 13.33
N GLU A 170 48.38 -30.72 14.40
CA GLU A 170 49.04 -31.03 15.69
C GLU A 170 48.57 -32.38 16.23
N ARG A 171 47.26 -32.64 16.16
CA ARG A 171 46.67 -33.90 16.60
C ARG A 171 47.14 -35.09 15.75
N GLN A 172 47.18 -34.96 14.43
CA GLN A 172 47.71 -36.03 13.57
C GLN A 172 49.20 -36.29 13.85
N GLN A 173 49.98 -35.25 14.13
CA GLN A 173 51.39 -35.40 14.50
C GLN A 173 51.53 -36.19 15.81
N LEU A 174 50.75 -35.86 16.84
CA LEU A 174 50.75 -36.59 18.11
C LEU A 174 50.34 -38.06 17.95
N ILE A 175 49.36 -38.36 17.08
CA ILE A 175 48.99 -39.75 16.76
C ILE A 175 50.16 -40.50 16.12
N ASN A 176 50.82 -39.87 15.14
CA ASN A 176 51.97 -40.46 14.47
C ASN A 176 53.13 -40.71 15.46
N GLU A 177 53.39 -39.78 16.37
CA GLU A 177 54.38 -39.94 17.45
C GLU A 177 53.97 -41.05 18.41
N LEU A 178 52.71 -41.12 18.84
CA LEU A 178 52.26 -42.15 19.77
C LEU A 178 52.32 -43.57 19.15
N ALA A 179 52.06 -43.67 17.84
CA ALA A 179 52.19 -44.91 17.09
C ALA A 179 53.64 -45.44 17.01
N THR A 180 54.67 -44.60 17.19
CA THR A 180 56.07 -45.08 17.19
C THR A 180 56.55 -45.57 18.57
N PHE A 181 55.87 -45.23 19.66
CA PHE A 181 56.32 -45.57 21.02
C PHE A 181 55.59 -46.76 21.64
N LYS A 182 54.36 -47.06 21.22
CA LYS A 182 53.50 -48.03 21.92
C LYS A 182 52.87 -49.02 20.95
N MET A 183 52.75 -50.28 21.38
CA MET A 183 51.84 -51.22 20.73
C MET A 183 50.40 -50.74 20.92
N LEU A 184 49.67 -50.56 19.82
CA LEU A 184 48.28 -50.09 19.85
C LEU A 184 47.33 -51.23 19.60
N THR A 185 46.28 -51.33 20.39
CA THR A 185 45.25 -52.35 20.19
C THR A 185 44.41 -51.99 18.98
N VAL A 186 44.36 -52.89 18.00
CA VAL A 186 43.53 -52.77 16.79
C VAL A 186 42.18 -53.46 17.00
N TRP A 187 42.18 -54.58 17.70
CA TRP A 187 40.97 -55.31 18.07
C TRP A 187 41.24 -56.16 19.32
N ALA A 188 40.23 -56.31 20.19
CA ALA A 188 40.29 -57.20 21.34
C ALA A 188 38.88 -57.63 21.72
N GLU A 189 38.56 -58.91 21.55
CA GLU A 189 37.23 -59.47 21.81
C GLU A 189 37.34 -60.98 22.03
N ASN A 190 36.44 -61.57 22.82
CA ASN A 190 36.38 -63.02 23.08
C ASN A 190 37.70 -63.66 23.56
N GLY A 191 38.54 -62.89 24.28
CA GLY A 191 39.84 -63.34 24.76
C GLY A 191 40.94 -63.38 23.70
N GLU A 192 40.67 -62.95 22.46
CA GLU A 192 41.67 -62.72 21.42
C GLU A 192 41.96 -61.22 21.28
N ALA A 193 43.17 -60.87 20.86
CA ALA A 193 43.54 -59.50 20.54
C ALA A 193 44.51 -59.42 19.37
N LEU A 194 44.40 -58.33 18.61
CA LEU A 194 45.32 -57.91 17.56
C LEU A 194 45.94 -56.57 17.95
N LEU A 195 47.26 -56.55 18.04
CA LEU A 195 48.03 -55.37 18.43
C LEU A 195 48.90 -54.90 17.26
N MET A 196 48.85 -53.65 16.89
CA MET A 196 49.79 -53.04 15.95
C MET A 196 51.14 -52.87 16.62
N LEU A 197 52.20 -53.36 15.98
CA LEU A 197 53.56 -53.09 16.41
C LEU A 197 53.97 -51.64 16.07
N PRO A 198 54.71 -50.95 16.94
CA PRO A 198 55.02 -49.53 16.76
C PRO A 198 55.95 -49.25 15.57
N ASN A 199 56.76 -50.22 15.19
CA ASN A 199 57.69 -50.12 14.07
C ASN A 199 57.22 -50.97 12.90
N MET A 200 57.31 -50.40 11.69
CA MET A 200 57.22 -51.20 10.47
C MET A 200 58.37 -52.19 10.44
N LEU A 201 58.05 -53.44 10.15
CA LEU A 201 59.02 -54.51 10.05
C LEU A 201 59.38 -54.75 8.59
N SER A 202 60.66 -55.00 8.37
CA SER A 202 61.17 -55.49 7.11
C SER A 202 60.67 -56.93 6.91
N ILE A 203 59.65 -57.10 6.09
CA ILE A 203 59.08 -58.42 5.80
C ILE A 203 59.52 -58.87 4.41
N GLN A 204 59.91 -60.14 4.32
CA GLN A 204 60.05 -60.83 3.05
C GLN A 204 58.80 -61.68 2.85
N ILE A 205 57.94 -61.24 1.95
CA ILE A 205 56.74 -62.00 1.59
C ILE A 205 57.17 -63.15 0.68
N GLU A 206 56.67 -64.35 0.96
CA GLU A 206 56.94 -65.55 0.15
C GLU A 206 56.60 -65.29 -1.33
N GLY A 207 57.53 -65.59 -2.24
CA GLY A 207 57.43 -65.27 -3.67
C GLY A 207 57.94 -63.87 -4.07
N GLN A 208 58.26 -62.99 -3.13
CA GLN A 208 58.87 -61.68 -3.41
C GLN A 208 60.39 -61.68 -3.14
N LYS A 209 61.16 -61.12 -4.09
CA LYS A 209 62.62 -60.92 -3.94
C LYS A 209 62.99 -59.67 -3.15
N LYS A 210 62.08 -58.70 -3.02
CA LYS A 210 62.33 -57.45 -2.31
C LYS A 210 61.78 -57.52 -0.89
N ILE A 211 62.59 -57.10 0.07
CA ILE A 211 62.18 -56.85 1.44
C ILE A 211 61.42 -55.53 1.45
N SER A 212 60.13 -55.56 1.79
CA SER A 212 59.30 -54.37 1.97
C SER A 212 59.14 -54.06 3.45
N LYS A 213 59.16 -52.77 3.82
CA LYS A 213 58.74 -52.35 5.16
C LYS A 213 57.22 -52.27 5.18
N ALA A 214 56.58 -52.94 6.13
CA ALA A 214 55.13 -52.91 6.31
C ALA A 214 54.78 -52.95 7.80
N TYR A 215 53.59 -52.46 8.14
CA TYR A 215 53.01 -52.73 9.46
C TYR A 215 52.57 -54.18 9.54
N THR A 216 52.82 -54.79 10.68
CA THR A 216 52.35 -56.14 11.01
C THR A 216 51.58 -56.09 12.31
N LEU A 217 50.63 -57.00 12.46
CA LEU A 217 49.87 -57.17 13.69
C LEU A 217 50.53 -58.26 14.55
N LEU A 218 50.33 -58.17 15.84
CA LEU A 218 50.68 -59.18 16.82
C LEU A 218 49.37 -59.71 17.39
N TYR A 219 49.04 -60.94 17.04
CA TYR A 219 47.92 -61.69 17.58
C TYR A 219 48.29 -62.31 18.91
N THR A 220 47.34 -62.29 19.84
CA THR A 220 47.38 -63.01 21.11
C THR A 220 46.01 -63.56 21.50
N ASP A 221 45.98 -64.59 22.32
CA ASP A 221 44.77 -65.20 22.86
C ASP A 221 44.83 -65.35 24.39
N SER A 222 43.76 -65.85 24.99
CA SER A 222 43.65 -66.08 26.44
C SER A 222 44.64 -67.10 26.99
N HIS A 223 45.26 -67.91 26.11
CA HIS A 223 46.31 -68.87 26.44
C HIS A 223 47.73 -68.27 26.30
N GLY A 224 47.84 -67.01 25.88
CA GLY A 224 49.11 -66.30 25.73
C GLY A 224 49.90 -66.71 24.48
N ILE A 225 49.23 -67.18 23.42
CA ILE A 225 49.87 -67.55 22.16
C ILE A 225 50.14 -66.31 21.32
N TRP A 226 51.40 -66.01 21.05
CA TRP A 226 51.79 -64.84 20.25
C TRP A 226 52.11 -65.22 18.81
N ARG A 227 51.42 -64.60 17.84
CA ARG A 227 51.71 -64.77 16.40
C ARG A 227 51.75 -63.44 15.67
N GLN A 228 52.70 -63.25 14.78
CA GLN A 228 52.76 -62.08 13.93
C GLN A 228 51.88 -62.28 12.69
N ALA A 229 51.02 -61.33 12.37
CA ALA A 229 50.21 -61.30 11.16
C ALA A 229 50.77 -60.28 10.16
N ALA A 230 50.97 -60.71 8.92
CA ALA A 230 51.39 -59.87 7.80
C ALA A 230 50.52 -60.14 6.57
N ILE A 231 50.33 -59.13 5.73
CA ILE A 231 49.59 -59.30 4.47
C ILE A 231 50.54 -59.70 3.34
N GLY A 232 50.16 -60.75 2.62
CA GLY A 232 50.87 -61.25 1.45
C GLY A 232 50.59 -60.44 0.19
N ALA A 233 51.31 -60.78 -0.88
CA ALA A 233 51.13 -60.18 -2.21
C ALA A 233 49.76 -60.51 -2.83
N ASP A 234 49.15 -61.61 -2.39
CA ASP A 234 47.81 -62.07 -2.76
C ASP A 234 46.70 -61.40 -1.92
N HIS A 235 47.06 -60.40 -1.11
CA HIS A 235 46.18 -59.68 -0.18
C HIS A 235 45.55 -60.57 0.89
N LYS A 236 46.09 -61.76 1.14
CA LYS A 236 45.68 -62.62 2.25
C LYS A 236 46.58 -62.37 3.46
N VAL A 237 45.97 -62.43 4.66
CA VAL A 237 46.74 -62.38 5.89
C VAL A 237 47.38 -63.74 6.15
N SER A 238 48.67 -63.73 6.49
CA SER A 238 49.41 -64.89 6.96
C SER A 238 49.83 -64.65 8.39
N PHE A 239 49.58 -65.64 9.25
CA PHE A 239 50.05 -65.65 10.63
C PHE A 239 51.32 -66.47 10.72
N SER A 240 52.33 -65.92 11.38
CA SER A 240 53.63 -66.53 11.57
C SER A 240 53.48 -67.89 12.24
N LYS A 241 54.28 -68.82 11.75
CA LYS A 241 54.53 -70.12 12.37
C LYS A 241 55.81 -70.03 13.19
N PHE A 242 56.02 -70.95 14.13
CA PHE A 242 57.35 -71.13 14.72
C PHE A 242 58.36 -71.33 13.60
N ALA A 243 59.40 -70.51 13.60
CA ALA A 243 60.49 -70.59 12.65
C ALA A 243 61.28 -71.88 12.88
N TYR A 244 61.76 -72.50 11.80
CA TYR A 244 62.79 -73.54 11.92
C TYR A 244 64.07 -72.85 12.38
N CYS A 245 64.55 -73.22 13.57
CA CYS A 245 65.83 -72.79 14.08
C CYS A 245 66.84 -73.93 13.93
N ASP A 246 68.09 -73.60 13.63
CA ASP A 246 69.17 -74.59 13.64
C ASP A 246 69.23 -75.28 15.01
N GLY A 247 69.10 -76.61 15.02
CA GLY A 247 69.08 -77.44 16.23
C GLY A 247 67.69 -77.81 16.77
N VAL A 248 66.60 -77.33 16.17
CA VAL A 248 65.24 -77.77 16.49
C VAL A 248 64.75 -78.75 15.43
N ASP A 249 64.28 -79.91 15.86
CA ASP A 249 63.75 -80.93 14.97
C ASP A 249 62.57 -80.38 14.14
N LYS A 250 62.64 -80.60 12.82
CA LYS A 250 61.61 -80.23 11.86
C LYS A 250 60.27 -80.86 12.21
N GLU A 251 60.24 -82.13 12.63
CA GLU A 251 59.01 -82.82 13.01
C GLU A 251 58.39 -82.20 14.28
N VAL A 252 59.22 -81.76 15.23
CA VAL A 252 58.78 -81.10 16.46
C VAL A 252 58.21 -79.71 16.14
N THR A 253 58.86 -78.97 15.24
CA THR A 253 58.40 -77.64 14.82
C THR A 253 57.11 -77.75 13.99
N ASP A 254 56.99 -78.75 13.13
CA ASP A 254 55.78 -79.06 12.37
C ASP A 254 54.63 -79.48 13.28
N THR A 255 54.91 -80.29 14.30
CA THR A 255 53.93 -80.68 15.31
C THR A 255 53.48 -79.46 16.09
N ALA A 256 54.41 -78.65 16.63
CA ALA A 256 54.10 -77.41 17.35
C ALA A 256 53.21 -76.48 16.51
N ASN A 257 53.55 -76.28 15.23
CA ASN A 257 52.75 -75.46 14.31
C ASN A 257 51.36 -76.04 14.00
N LYS A 258 51.16 -77.35 14.11
CA LYS A 258 49.86 -78.01 13.99
C LYS A 258 49.00 -77.86 15.24
N VAL A 259 49.61 -77.92 16.43
CA VAL A 259 48.87 -77.83 17.72
C VAL A 259 48.63 -76.40 18.20
N LEU A 260 49.42 -75.43 17.75
CA LEU A 260 49.16 -74.03 18.11
C LEU A 260 47.76 -73.62 17.63
N LEU A 261 46.98 -73.02 18.54
CA LEU A 261 45.63 -72.53 18.25
C LEU A 261 45.67 -71.50 17.12
N LYS A 262 44.84 -71.73 16.10
CA LYS A 262 44.69 -70.79 14.99
C LYS A 262 43.80 -69.63 15.45
N PRO A 263 44.09 -68.39 15.01
CA PRO A 263 43.20 -67.26 15.24
C PRO A 263 41.78 -67.57 14.73
N SER A 264 40.75 -67.08 15.40
CA SER A 264 39.37 -67.19 14.95
C SER A 264 39.16 -66.58 13.56
N GLU A 265 38.08 -66.95 12.88
CA GLU A 265 37.72 -66.34 11.60
C GLU A 265 37.52 -64.82 11.73
N ALA A 266 37.02 -64.36 12.88
CA ALA A 266 36.84 -62.94 13.14
C ALA A 266 38.20 -62.22 13.20
N ALA A 267 39.15 -62.74 13.98
CA ALA A 267 40.49 -62.22 14.07
C ALA A 267 41.19 -62.21 12.70
N GLN A 268 41.02 -63.27 11.90
CA GLN A 268 41.60 -63.35 10.55
C GLN A 268 41.02 -62.28 9.62
N LYS A 269 39.69 -62.09 9.59
CA LYS A 269 39.03 -61.08 8.76
C LYS A 269 39.43 -59.66 9.14
N ILE A 270 39.43 -59.37 10.45
CA ILE A 270 39.83 -58.06 10.97
C ILE A 270 41.30 -57.78 10.63
N ALA A 271 42.19 -58.74 10.88
CA ALA A 271 43.61 -58.60 10.55
C ALA A 271 43.83 -58.37 9.05
N GLN A 272 43.14 -59.13 8.18
CA GLN A 272 43.25 -58.97 6.73
C GLN A 272 42.78 -57.59 6.28
N ARG A 273 41.60 -57.15 6.71
CA ARG A 273 41.06 -55.84 6.31
C ARG A 273 41.91 -54.70 6.82
N TRP A 274 42.33 -54.75 8.08
CA TRP A 274 43.16 -53.70 8.65
C TRP A 274 44.52 -53.61 7.95
N LEU A 275 45.20 -54.76 7.78
CA LEU A 275 46.51 -54.80 7.10
C LEU A 275 46.40 -54.38 5.63
N TYR A 276 45.29 -54.73 4.95
CA TYR A 276 45.03 -54.27 3.58
C TYR A 276 44.81 -52.75 3.53
N LYS A 277 43.97 -52.22 4.41
CA LYS A 277 43.69 -50.77 4.49
C LYS A 277 44.98 -49.99 4.74
N VAL A 278 45.75 -50.35 5.77
CA VAL A 278 46.95 -49.62 6.18
C VAL A 278 48.11 -49.80 5.20
N ASN A 279 48.45 -51.03 4.81
CA ASN A 279 49.63 -51.27 3.99
C ASN A 279 49.37 -51.05 2.49
N VAL A 280 48.18 -51.35 1.98
CA VAL A 280 47.86 -51.29 0.54
C VAL A 280 47.13 -50.01 0.18
N VAL A 281 46.02 -49.69 0.84
CA VAL A 281 45.17 -48.54 0.47
C VAL A 281 45.79 -47.21 0.92
N GLN A 282 46.26 -47.14 2.16
CA GLN A 282 46.82 -45.93 2.76
C GLN A 282 48.34 -45.81 2.57
N ASN A 283 48.98 -46.77 1.89
CA ASN A 283 50.42 -46.82 1.63
C ASN A 283 51.26 -46.60 2.89
N THR A 284 51.03 -47.46 3.90
CA THR A 284 51.70 -47.46 5.21
C THR A 284 51.48 -46.21 6.06
N ARG A 285 50.38 -45.49 5.85
CA ARG A 285 50.00 -44.34 6.69
C ARG A 285 48.83 -44.73 7.60
N VAL A 286 49.06 -44.71 8.90
CA VAL A 286 48.03 -44.98 9.91
C VAL A 286 47.23 -43.70 10.17
N THR A 287 45.90 -43.79 10.09
CA THR A 287 44.97 -42.72 10.44
C THR A 287 44.34 -42.99 11.80
N GLU A 288 43.68 -41.98 12.39
CA GLU A 288 42.96 -42.14 13.65
C GLU A 288 41.92 -43.27 13.59
N GLU A 289 41.17 -43.35 12.50
CA GLU A 289 40.11 -44.35 12.32
C GLU A 289 40.64 -45.78 12.32
N ASP A 290 41.92 -45.98 11.97
CA ASP A 290 42.56 -47.30 11.97
C ASP A 290 42.95 -47.75 13.38
N LEU A 291 43.02 -46.81 14.34
CA LEU A 291 43.36 -47.08 15.73
C LEU A 291 42.12 -47.20 16.63
N ASP A 292 40.93 -46.93 16.08
CA ASP A 292 39.68 -47.13 16.80
C ASP A 292 39.29 -48.61 16.79
N ILE A 293 39.44 -49.25 17.95
CA ILE A 293 39.16 -50.66 18.24
C ILE A 293 37.76 -51.09 17.77
N ARG A 294 36.82 -50.15 17.71
CA ARG A 294 35.43 -50.39 17.34
C ARG A 294 35.20 -50.37 15.83
N ASN A 295 35.99 -49.60 15.09
CA ASN A 295 35.61 -49.18 13.75
C ASN A 295 35.68 -50.31 12.71
N VAL A 296 36.69 -51.18 12.77
CA VAL A 296 36.82 -52.29 11.79
C VAL A 296 35.87 -53.44 12.11
N ALA A 297 35.71 -53.77 13.39
CA ALA A 297 34.81 -54.84 13.83
C ALA A 297 33.34 -54.44 13.65
N ASP A 298 32.96 -53.22 14.05
CA ASP A 298 31.59 -52.72 13.90
C ASP A 298 31.22 -52.58 12.43
N TYR A 299 32.11 -52.03 11.58
CA TYR A 299 31.87 -51.96 10.12
C TYR A 299 31.67 -53.35 9.50
N LEU A 300 32.46 -54.34 9.92
CA LEU A 300 32.32 -55.71 9.45
C LEU A 300 31.01 -56.37 9.92
N ARG A 301 30.52 -56.04 11.12
CA ARG A 301 29.21 -56.47 11.60
C ARG A 301 28.08 -55.79 10.82
N GLU A 302 28.19 -54.48 10.57
CA GLU A 302 27.20 -53.70 9.80
C GLU A 302 26.98 -54.24 8.38
N ILE A 303 28.06 -54.68 7.71
CA ILE A 303 27.96 -55.25 6.35
C ILE A 303 27.69 -56.77 6.35
N GLY A 304 27.49 -57.38 7.52
CA GLY A 304 27.17 -58.82 7.67
C GLY A 304 28.33 -59.77 7.42
N GLU A 305 29.59 -59.29 7.40
CA GLU A 305 30.78 -60.11 7.19
C GLU A 305 31.36 -60.70 8.50
N LEU A 306 31.00 -60.12 9.65
CA LEU A 306 31.17 -60.72 10.98
C LEU A 306 29.79 -61.08 11.53
N GLN A 307 29.55 -62.36 11.82
CA GLN A 307 28.35 -62.79 12.54
C GLN A 307 28.54 -62.51 14.03
N GLU A 308 27.50 -62.03 14.70
CA GLU A 308 27.44 -62.02 16.17
C GLU A 308 27.45 -63.48 16.64
N SER A 309 28.50 -63.85 17.38
CA SER A 309 28.51 -65.13 18.08
C SER A 309 27.39 -65.11 19.12
N ALA A 310 26.43 -66.04 18.99
CA ALA A 310 25.41 -66.29 20.00
C ALA A 310 26.00 -66.80 21.32
#